data_AF-A0A6L7ULU6-F1
#
_entry.id   AF-A0A6L7ULU6-F1
#
_cell.length_a   1.000
_cell.length_b   1.000
_cell.length_c   1.000
_cell.angle_alpha   90.00
_cell.angle_beta   90.00
_cell.angle_gamma   90.00
#
_symmetry.space_group_name_H-M   'P 1'
#
loop_
_entity.id
_entity.type
_entity.pdbx_description
1 polymer ?
#
loop_
_entity_poly.entity_id
_entity_poly.type
_entity_poly.pdbx_seq_one_letter_code
_entity_poly.pdbx_strand_id
1 'polypeptide(L)'
;MPNAGEAPNVVPEYAKVWYYVRDTLRSNVDEYYEWLLDIADAAAQATRTENEVSLITGVHALLLNRPLQEAMQANLEAVGGPAFPDAFQAWGREMQAGLDIERVGLDVDVQPLAAHAAPAQGGSTDVAEVSWITPTVQLEVTSAPKGVPWHSWATSASHGTEWAAAAADVAARVMALTGVDLLTDPALLEAAQAAHRESTAGRPWRSAIPADQKPPIP
;
A
#
# COMPACT_ATOMS: atom_id res chain seq x y z
N MET A 1 17.14 6.57 12.51
CA MET A 1 18.45 7.19 12.29
C MET A 1 19.48 6.09 12.10
N PRO A 2 19.86 5.78 10.84
CA PRO A 2 20.80 4.69 10.54
C PRO A 2 22.22 4.84 11.12
N ASN A 3 22.72 6.08 11.32
CA ASN A 3 24.04 6.32 11.92
C ASN A 3 24.06 7.69 12.63
N ALA A 4 24.65 7.77 13.83
CA ALA A 4 24.83 9.00 14.57
C ALA A 4 26.17 9.07 15.32
N GLY A 5 27.22 8.45 14.76
CA GLY A 5 28.52 8.29 15.39
C GLY A 5 28.67 6.99 16.20
N GLU A 6 29.93 6.66 16.50
CA GLU A 6 30.30 5.35 17.06
C GLU A 6 30.69 5.39 18.54
N ALA A 7 31.09 6.55 19.06
CA ALA A 7 31.56 6.68 20.44
C ALA A 7 31.09 8.00 21.08
N PRO A 8 30.68 7.99 22.37
CA PRO A 8 30.10 9.17 23.03
C PRO A 8 31.11 10.28 23.33
N ASN A 9 32.42 9.98 23.29
CA ASN A 9 33.51 10.90 23.57
C ASN A 9 34.28 11.35 22.32
N VAL A 10 33.82 10.96 21.12
CA VAL A 10 34.42 11.32 19.83
C VAL A 10 33.39 12.12 19.05
N VAL A 11 33.78 13.28 18.53
CA VAL A 11 32.90 14.06 17.64
C VAL A 11 32.70 13.26 16.35
N PRO A 12 31.47 12.89 15.95
CA PRO A 12 31.24 12.10 14.75
C PRO A 12 31.63 12.85 13.47
N GLU A 13 32.34 12.20 12.56
CA GLU A 13 32.65 12.75 11.23
C GLU A 13 31.51 12.55 10.21
N TYR A 14 30.59 11.61 10.50
CA TYR A 14 29.48 11.24 9.63
C TYR A 14 28.22 10.91 10.44
N ALA A 15 27.07 11.30 9.92
CA ALA A 15 25.77 10.92 10.43
C ALA A 15 24.82 10.66 9.25
N LYS A 16 23.89 9.72 9.43
CA LYS A 16 22.87 9.38 8.43
C LYS A 16 21.51 9.29 9.10
N VAL A 17 20.57 10.02 8.52
CA VAL A 17 19.15 9.99 8.86
C VAL A 17 18.35 9.53 7.65
N TRP A 18 17.13 9.03 7.90
CA TRP A 18 16.22 8.62 6.86
C TRP A 18 14.83 9.16 7.18
N TYR A 19 14.19 9.79 6.20
CA TYR A 19 12.89 10.44 6.33
C TYR A 19 11.89 9.87 5.32
N TYR A 20 10.62 9.90 5.72
CA TYR A 20 9.48 9.73 4.85
C TYR A 20 8.66 11.01 4.89
N VAL A 21 8.27 11.51 3.71
CA VAL A 21 7.31 12.60 3.56
C VAL A 21 6.02 12.01 3.04
N ARG A 22 4.89 12.39 3.63
CA ARG A 22 3.60 11.78 3.30
C ARG A 22 2.47 12.78 3.39
N ASP A 23 1.68 12.81 2.32
CA ASP A 23 0.40 13.49 2.24
C ASP A 23 -0.50 12.72 1.26
N THR A 24 -1.80 12.98 1.30
CA THR A 24 -2.77 12.54 0.27
C THR A 24 -2.62 13.29 -1.05
N LEU A 25 -2.06 14.50 -1.03
CA LEU A 25 -1.81 15.33 -2.19
C LEU A 25 -0.33 15.33 -2.54
N ARG A 26 -0.02 15.00 -3.80
CA ARG A 26 1.36 14.96 -4.26
C ARG A 26 2.06 16.31 -4.17
N SER A 27 1.36 17.40 -4.46
CA SER A 27 1.89 18.76 -4.35
C SER A 27 2.39 19.09 -2.95
N ASN A 28 1.69 18.61 -1.91
CA ASN A 28 2.09 18.84 -0.52
C ASN A 28 3.36 18.03 -0.21
N VAL A 29 3.47 16.80 -0.72
CA VAL A 29 4.68 15.99 -0.57
C VAL A 29 5.88 16.69 -1.20
N ASP A 30 5.72 17.27 -2.39
CA ASP A 30 6.78 17.99 -3.08
C ASP A 30 7.18 19.26 -2.28
N GLU A 31 6.21 20.05 -1.80
CA GLU A 31 6.47 21.24 -0.95
C GLU A 31 7.20 20.88 0.36
N TYR A 32 6.74 19.85 1.06
CA TYR A 32 7.37 19.41 2.31
C TYR A 32 8.76 18.81 2.08
N TYR A 33 8.97 18.15 0.93
CA TYR A 33 10.27 17.65 0.55
C TYR A 33 11.26 18.79 0.29
N GLU A 34 10.87 19.81 -0.48
CA GLU A 34 11.68 21.01 -0.70
C GLU A 34 12.04 21.68 0.64
N TRP A 35 11.07 21.81 1.55
CA TRP A 35 11.33 22.37 2.88
C TRP A 35 12.34 21.53 3.70
N LEU A 36 12.31 20.20 3.60
CA LEU A 36 13.31 19.35 4.25
C LEU A 36 14.71 19.53 3.65
N LEU A 37 14.82 19.77 2.34
CA LEU A 37 16.11 20.07 1.70
C LEU A 37 16.69 21.39 2.21
N ASP A 38 15.86 22.44 2.31
CA ASP A 38 16.28 23.73 2.87
C ASP A 38 16.80 23.59 4.31
N ILE A 39 16.14 22.75 5.13
CA ILE A 39 16.58 22.46 6.50
C ILE A 39 17.94 21.74 6.50
N ALA A 40 18.14 20.76 5.61
CA ALA A 40 19.39 20.01 5.51
C ALA A 40 20.57 20.93 5.12
N ASP A 41 20.35 21.81 4.14
CA ASP A 41 21.34 22.80 3.70
C ASP A 41 21.68 23.80 4.80
N ALA A 42 20.66 24.33 5.50
CA ALA A 42 20.85 25.24 6.62
C ALA A 42 21.64 24.59 7.76
N ALA A 43 21.35 23.31 8.09
CA ALA A 43 22.07 22.57 9.13
C ALA A 43 23.54 22.33 8.77
N ALA A 44 23.82 21.94 7.52
CA ALA A 44 25.17 21.76 7.02
C ALA A 44 25.96 23.07 7.07
N GLN A 45 25.35 24.17 6.62
CA GLN A 45 25.96 25.49 6.67
C GLN A 45 26.26 25.94 8.11
N ALA A 46 25.31 25.77 9.03
CA ALA A 46 25.46 26.19 10.43
C ALA A 46 26.57 25.43 11.16
N THR A 47 26.77 24.15 10.81
CA THR A 47 27.76 23.27 11.44
C THR A 47 29.09 23.19 10.68
N ARG A 48 29.19 23.87 9.53
CA ARG A 48 30.35 23.84 8.62
C ARG A 48 30.66 22.42 8.13
N THR A 49 29.62 21.64 7.84
CA THR A 49 29.73 20.31 7.23
C THR A 49 29.16 20.32 5.82
N GLU A 50 29.27 19.19 5.13
CA GLU A 50 28.59 18.93 3.86
C GLU A 50 27.37 18.04 4.11
N ASN A 51 26.42 18.04 3.19
CA ASN A 51 25.31 17.10 3.19
C ASN A 51 25.18 16.43 1.81
N GLU A 52 24.61 15.23 1.80
CA GLU A 52 24.22 14.52 0.59
C GLU A 52 22.81 13.97 0.82
N VAL A 53 21.90 14.20 -0.13
CA VAL A 53 20.53 13.68 -0.09
C VAL A 53 20.33 12.71 -1.24
N SER A 54 19.92 11.49 -0.91
CA SER A 54 19.50 10.49 -1.90
C SER A 54 17.98 10.28 -1.78
N LEU A 55 17.23 10.62 -2.82
CA LEU A 55 15.84 10.21 -2.94
C LEU A 55 15.80 8.70 -3.22
N ILE A 56 15.08 7.92 -2.41
CA ILE A 56 15.06 6.45 -2.57
C ILE A 56 13.80 6.01 -3.33
N THR A 57 12.67 6.63 -3.00
CA THR A 57 11.36 6.28 -3.55
C THR A 57 10.45 7.50 -3.53
N GLY A 58 9.47 7.51 -4.42
CA GLY A 58 8.36 8.45 -4.40
C GLY A 58 7.16 7.82 -5.10
N VAL A 59 5.99 7.98 -4.51
CA VAL A 59 4.71 7.42 -5.00
C VAL A 59 3.60 8.45 -4.89
N HIS A 60 2.62 8.36 -5.78
CA HIS A 60 1.39 9.15 -5.74
C HIS A 60 0.34 8.47 -4.86
N ALA A 61 -0.74 9.19 -4.55
CA ALA A 61 -1.94 8.60 -3.99
C ALA A 61 -2.63 7.71 -5.03
N LEU A 62 -3.18 6.57 -4.59
CA LEU A 62 -3.96 5.66 -5.42
C LEU A 62 -5.21 6.37 -5.96
N LEU A 63 -5.43 6.29 -7.28
CA LEU A 63 -6.65 6.77 -7.91
C LEU A 63 -7.71 5.67 -7.87
N LEU A 64 -8.86 5.99 -7.28
CA LEU A 64 -9.98 5.06 -7.21
C LEU A 64 -10.73 5.00 -8.55
N ASN A 65 -11.24 3.82 -8.88
CA ASN A 65 -12.05 3.59 -10.08
C ASN A 65 -13.36 2.91 -9.69
N ARG A 66 -14.42 3.71 -9.51
CA ARG A 66 -15.71 3.23 -9.00
C ARG A 66 -16.35 2.14 -9.87
N PRO A 67 -16.42 2.25 -11.21
CA PRO A 67 -16.94 1.17 -12.06
C PRO A 67 -16.22 -0.16 -11.85
N LEU A 68 -14.88 -0.14 -11.76
CA LEU A 68 -14.11 -1.36 -11.50
C LEU A 68 -14.32 -1.90 -10.08
N GLN A 69 -14.47 -1.02 -9.08
CA GLN A 69 -14.78 -1.44 -7.71
C GLN A 69 -16.13 -2.15 -7.63
N GLU A 70 -17.15 -1.64 -8.33
CA GLU A 70 -18.47 -2.27 -8.36
C GLU A 70 -18.46 -3.62 -9.07
N ALA A 71 -17.77 -3.73 -10.21
CA ALA A 71 -17.62 -5.00 -10.92
C ALA A 71 -16.85 -6.04 -10.07
N MET A 72 -15.72 -5.62 -9.46
CA MET A 72 -14.93 -6.50 -8.60
C MET A 72 -15.70 -6.90 -7.33
N GLN A 73 -16.48 -5.99 -6.74
CA GLN A 73 -17.35 -6.29 -5.61
C GLN A 73 -18.41 -7.33 -5.98
N ALA A 74 -19.11 -7.17 -7.10
CA ALA A 74 -20.12 -8.11 -7.55
C ALA A 74 -19.53 -9.52 -7.76
N ASN A 75 -18.30 -9.60 -8.30
CA ASN A 75 -17.57 -10.84 -8.43
C ASN A 75 -17.15 -11.44 -7.08
N LEU A 76 -16.72 -10.62 -6.11
CA LEU A 76 -16.42 -11.07 -4.76
C LEU A 76 -17.66 -11.60 -4.05
N GLU A 77 -18.81 -10.95 -4.20
CA GLU A 77 -20.09 -11.40 -3.63
C GLU A 77 -20.55 -12.71 -4.29
N ALA A 78 -20.32 -12.89 -5.58
CA ALA A 78 -20.63 -14.13 -6.30
C ALA A 78 -19.71 -15.30 -5.93
N VAL A 79 -18.41 -15.02 -5.72
CA VAL A 79 -17.42 -16.03 -5.30
C VAL A 79 -17.57 -16.38 -3.81
N GLY A 80 -17.86 -15.39 -2.99
CA GLY A 80 -17.87 -15.50 -1.53
C GLY A 80 -16.48 -15.34 -0.89
N GLY A 81 -16.47 -15.29 0.44
CA GLY A 81 -15.24 -15.24 1.22
C GLY A 81 -14.51 -16.59 1.30
N PRO A 82 -13.26 -16.60 1.80
CA PRO A 82 -12.47 -17.81 1.90
C PRO A 82 -13.07 -18.80 2.90
N ALA A 83 -13.19 -20.07 2.50
CA ALA A 83 -13.61 -21.15 3.37
C ALA A 83 -12.40 -21.70 4.14
N PHE A 84 -12.27 -21.33 5.41
CA PHE A 84 -11.21 -21.83 6.29
C PHE A 84 -11.64 -23.04 7.10
N PRO A 85 -10.75 -24.02 7.33
CA PRO A 85 -11.04 -25.12 8.24
C PRO A 85 -11.11 -24.62 9.69
N ASP A 86 -11.90 -25.29 10.52
CA ASP A 86 -12.03 -24.97 11.96
C ASP A 86 -10.68 -24.91 12.68
N ALA A 87 -9.72 -25.74 12.24
CA ALA A 87 -8.35 -25.73 12.75
C ALA A 87 -7.66 -24.37 12.55
N PHE A 88 -7.87 -23.70 11.41
CA PHE A 88 -7.27 -22.40 11.15
C PHE A 88 -7.97 -21.29 11.94
N GLN A 89 -9.29 -21.37 12.09
CA GLN A 89 -10.04 -20.49 12.98
C GLN A 89 -9.57 -20.61 14.44
N ALA A 90 -9.38 -21.85 14.93
CA ALA A 90 -8.84 -22.11 16.27
C ALA A 90 -7.41 -21.58 16.43
N TRP A 91 -6.54 -21.85 15.46
CA TRP A 91 -5.18 -21.32 15.44
C TRP A 91 -5.15 -19.79 15.46
N GLY A 92 -6.03 -19.13 14.71
CA GLY A 92 -6.14 -17.67 14.70
C GLY A 92 -6.52 -17.10 16.08
N ARG A 93 -7.40 -17.78 16.82
CA ARG A 93 -7.76 -17.39 18.20
C ARG A 93 -6.61 -17.59 19.19
N GLU A 94 -5.81 -18.65 19.03
CA GLU A 94 -4.60 -18.87 19.82
C GLU A 94 -3.53 -17.81 19.54
N MET A 95 -3.35 -17.41 18.28
CA MET A 95 -2.48 -16.31 17.90
C MET A 95 -2.94 -14.99 18.54
N GLN A 96 -4.23 -14.67 18.45
CA GLN A 96 -4.81 -13.49 19.10
C GLN A 96 -4.63 -13.53 20.62
N ALA A 97 -4.74 -14.72 21.24
CA ALA A 97 -4.45 -14.90 22.66
C ALA A 97 -3.00 -14.55 23.01
N GLY A 98 -2.03 -15.01 22.20
CA GLY A 98 -0.61 -14.71 22.39
C GLY A 98 -0.24 -13.24 22.18
N LEU A 99 -1.08 -12.49 21.47
CA LEU A 99 -0.95 -11.05 21.25
C LEU A 99 -1.75 -10.18 22.25
N ASP A 100 -2.48 -10.81 23.17
CA ASP A 100 -3.40 -10.13 24.11
C ASP A 100 -4.45 -9.24 23.42
N ILE A 101 -5.01 -9.73 22.31
CA ILE A 101 -6.11 -9.08 21.57
C ILE A 101 -7.37 -9.95 21.57
N GLU A 102 -8.49 -9.37 21.15
CA GLU A 102 -9.79 -10.06 21.10
C GLU A 102 -9.73 -11.32 20.22
N ARG A 103 -10.20 -12.45 20.76
CA ARG A 103 -10.07 -13.79 20.16
C ARG A 103 -11.21 -14.13 19.21
N VAL A 104 -11.38 -13.33 18.18
CA VAL A 104 -12.48 -13.45 17.21
C VAL A 104 -12.20 -14.41 16.05
N GLY A 105 -10.93 -14.80 15.83
CA GLY A 105 -10.49 -15.62 14.71
C GLY A 105 -10.29 -14.82 13.41
N LEU A 106 -10.48 -15.50 12.27
CA LEU A 106 -10.45 -14.90 10.93
C LEU A 106 -11.84 -14.43 10.51
N ASP A 107 -11.90 -13.25 9.89
CA ASP A 107 -13.13 -12.65 9.37
C ASP A 107 -13.36 -13.07 7.92
N VAL A 108 -14.34 -13.91 7.64
CA VAL A 108 -14.58 -14.46 6.29
C VAL A 108 -15.77 -13.83 5.58
N ASP A 109 -16.45 -12.90 6.24
CA ASP A 109 -17.66 -12.29 5.69
C ASP A 109 -17.28 -11.24 4.64
N VAL A 110 -17.94 -11.33 3.47
CA VAL A 110 -17.80 -10.32 2.41
C VAL A 110 -18.44 -9.02 2.91
N GLN A 111 -17.63 -8.00 3.10
CA GLN A 111 -18.11 -6.67 3.49
C GLN A 111 -18.68 -5.95 2.26
N PRO A 112 -19.78 -5.19 2.41
CA PRO A 112 -20.33 -4.43 1.31
C PRO A 112 -19.36 -3.30 0.89
N LEU A 113 -19.34 -2.99 -0.40
CA LEU A 113 -18.58 -1.85 -0.90
C LEU A 113 -19.10 -0.56 -0.25
N ALA A 114 -18.19 0.21 0.36
CA ALA A 114 -18.53 1.46 1.01
C ALA A 114 -19.13 2.46 -0.01
N ALA A 115 -20.18 3.19 0.41
CA ALA A 115 -20.84 4.16 -0.46
C ALA A 115 -19.89 5.30 -0.91
N HIS A 116 -18.93 5.65 -0.04
CA HIS A 116 -17.93 6.68 -0.26
C HIS A 116 -16.55 6.18 0.13
N ALA A 117 -15.52 6.77 -0.48
CA ALA A 117 -14.14 6.48 -0.12
C ALA A 117 -13.89 6.80 1.37
N ALA A 118 -13.34 5.84 2.11
CA ALA A 118 -12.88 6.09 3.46
C ALA A 118 -11.66 7.04 3.45
N PRO A 119 -11.43 7.81 4.52
CA PRO A 119 -10.18 8.53 4.70
C PRO A 119 -8.98 7.60 4.56
N ALA A 120 -7.87 8.08 4.01
CA ALA A 120 -6.66 7.27 3.83
C ALA A 120 -6.14 6.71 5.17
N GLN A 121 -6.03 5.37 5.28
CA GLN A 121 -5.69 4.68 6.53
C GLN A 121 -4.25 4.15 6.58
N GLY A 122 -3.26 4.97 6.25
CA GLY A 122 -1.86 4.61 6.51
C GLY A 122 -1.21 3.65 5.50
N GLY A 123 -1.93 3.00 4.58
CA GLY A 123 -1.32 2.18 3.52
C GLY A 123 -0.53 2.99 2.47
N SER A 124 0.56 2.44 1.94
CA SER A 124 1.35 3.01 0.83
C SER A 124 1.78 1.89 -0.10
N THR A 125 1.59 2.05 -1.41
CA THR A 125 1.85 1.01 -2.42
C THR A 125 2.29 1.63 -3.74
N ASP A 126 3.19 0.95 -4.44
CA ASP A 126 3.63 1.29 -5.79
C ASP A 126 2.56 1.02 -6.87
N VAL A 127 1.55 0.19 -6.57
CA VAL A 127 0.35 0.03 -7.42
C VAL A 127 -0.35 1.38 -7.64
N ALA A 128 -0.17 2.33 -6.72
CA ALA A 128 -0.64 3.70 -6.92
C ALA A 128 -0.09 4.32 -8.20
N GLU A 129 1.18 4.11 -8.56
CA GLU A 129 1.75 4.62 -9.81
C GLU A 129 1.01 4.08 -11.05
N VAL A 130 0.64 2.80 -11.02
CA VAL A 130 -0.11 2.16 -12.11
C VAL A 130 -1.50 2.81 -12.27
N SER A 131 -2.13 3.20 -11.16
CA SER A 131 -3.45 3.85 -11.18
C SER A 131 -3.48 5.23 -11.84
N TRP A 132 -2.32 5.87 -12.01
CA TRP A 132 -2.17 7.14 -12.76
C TRP A 132 -1.93 6.91 -14.26
N ILE A 133 -1.60 5.69 -14.66
CA ILE A 133 -1.32 5.31 -16.05
C ILE A 133 -2.55 4.66 -16.68
N THR A 134 -3.27 3.81 -15.93
CA THR A 134 -4.37 3.00 -16.43
C THR A 134 -5.43 2.77 -15.33
N PRO A 135 -6.71 2.54 -15.70
CA PRO A 135 -7.71 2.05 -14.75
C PRO A 135 -7.18 0.87 -13.93
N THR A 136 -7.26 1.00 -12.61
CA THR A 136 -6.71 0.04 -11.64
C THR A 136 -7.74 -0.21 -10.55
N VAL A 137 -7.83 -1.45 -10.08
CA VAL A 137 -8.64 -1.85 -8.92
C VAL A 137 -7.89 -2.92 -8.14
N GLN A 138 -8.12 -2.98 -6.84
CA GLN A 138 -7.53 -3.94 -5.92
C GLN A 138 -8.63 -4.47 -4.99
N LEU A 139 -8.41 -5.65 -4.43
CA LEU A 139 -9.25 -6.25 -3.40
C LEU A 139 -8.39 -6.75 -2.25
N GLU A 140 -9.01 -6.82 -1.08
CA GLU A 140 -8.44 -7.49 0.09
C GLU A 140 -9.24 -8.76 0.35
N VAL A 141 -8.53 -9.87 0.57
CA VAL A 141 -9.11 -11.14 1.00
C VAL A 141 -8.43 -11.56 2.28
N THR A 142 -9.24 -11.90 3.29
CA THR A 142 -8.73 -12.30 4.61
C THR A 142 -7.75 -13.44 4.47
N SER A 143 -6.55 -13.25 5.01
CA SER A 143 -5.46 -14.25 5.02
C SER A 143 -4.77 -14.38 6.37
N ALA A 144 -5.19 -13.59 7.36
CA ALA A 144 -4.68 -13.56 8.71
C ALA A 144 -5.81 -13.28 9.73
N PRO A 145 -5.64 -13.61 11.01
CA PRO A 145 -6.64 -13.34 12.05
C PRO A 145 -6.94 -11.85 12.19
N LYS A 146 -8.20 -11.52 12.52
CA LYS A 146 -8.64 -10.13 12.63
C LYS A 146 -7.88 -9.40 13.74
N GLY A 147 -7.52 -8.14 13.49
CA GLY A 147 -6.87 -7.29 14.50
C GLY A 147 -5.38 -7.56 14.73
N VAL A 148 -4.76 -8.53 14.05
CA VAL A 148 -3.30 -8.69 14.10
C VAL A 148 -2.63 -7.47 13.43
N PRO A 149 -1.52 -6.94 13.98
CA PRO A 149 -0.82 -5.84 13.34
C PRO A 149 -0.17 -6.29 12.01
N TRP A 150 -0.43 -5.56 10.92
CA TRP A 150 0.29 -5.75 9.67
C TRP A 150 1.79 -5.43 9.85
N HIS A 151 2.66 -6.10 9.08
CA HIS A 151 4.13 -6.08 9.27
C HIS A 151 4.64 -6.65 10.59
N SER A 152 3.86 -7.53 11.24
CA SER A 152 4.29 -8.27 12.43
C SER A 152 4.60 -9.74 12.13
N TRP A 153 5.30 -10.40 13.06
CA TRP A 153 5.56 -11.83 13.00
C TRP A 153 4.27 -12.67 12.90
N ALA A 154 3.17 -12.19 13.49
CA ALA A 154 1.88 -12.89 13.49
C ALA A 154 1.25 -12.91 12.10
N THR A 155 1.34 -11.78 11.38
CA THR A 155 0.98 -11.69 9.96
C THR A 155 1.84 -12.66 9.15
N SER A 156 3.17 -12.59 9.29
CA SER A 156 4.09 -13.49 8.58
C SER A 156 3.84 -14.97 8.85
N ALA A 157 3.46 -15.33 10.07
CA ALA A 157 3.14 -16.72 10.45
C ALA A 157 1.77 -17.19 9.91
N SER A 158 0.88 -16.26 9.57
CA SER A 158 -0.41 -16.57 8.91
C SER A 158 -0.21 -16.89 7.43
N HIS A 159 0.73 -16.18 6.80
CA HIS A 159 1.08 -16.35 5.40
C HIS A 159 2.02 -17.53 5.18
N GLY A 160 1.89 -18.20 4.03
CA GLY A 160 2.68 -19.41 3.72
C GLY A 160 2.16 -20.70 4.35
N THR A 161 1.02 -20.65 5.05
CA THR A 161 0.26 -21.83 5.45
C THR A 161 -0.52 -22.39 4.27
N GLU A 162 -0.82 -23.70 4.29
CA GLU A 162 -1.71 -24.31 3.28
C GLU A 162 -3.12 -23.68 3.30
N TRP A 163 -3.53 -23.14 4.46
CA TRP A 163 -4.83 -22.51 4.65
C TRP A 163 -4.89 -21.11 4.01
N ALA A 164 -3.79 -20.36 4.02
CA ALA A 164 -3.70 -19.06 3.33
C ALA A 164 -3.85 -19.19 1.80
N ALA A 165 -3.60 -20.37 1.23
CA ALA A 165 -3.85 -20.62 -0.19
C ALA A 165 -5.34 -20.50 -0.57
N ALA A 166 -6.27 -20.75 0.37
CA ALA A 166 -7.70 -20.55 0.13
C ALA A 166 -8.06 -19.08 -0.09
N ALA A 167 -7.39 -18.16 0.62
CA ALA A 167 -7.54 -16.72 0.40
C ALA A 167 -7.03 -16.32 -0.99
N ALA A 168 -5.87 -16.87 -1.39
CA ALA A 168 -5.30 -16.63 -2.71
C ALA A 168 -6.19 -17.18 -3.84
N ASP A 169 -6.83 -18.34 -3.66
CA ASP A 169 -7.78 -18.91 -4.63
C ASP A 169 -9.00 -17.99 -4.82
N VAL A 170 -9.60 -17.48 -3.74
CA VAL A 170 -10.69 -16.49 -3.82
C VAL A 170 -10.23 -15.24 -4.58
N ALA A 171 -9.09 -14.65 -4.19
CA ALA A 171 -8.57 -13.47 -4.87
C ALA A 171 -8.33 -13.71 -6.37
N ALA A 172 -7.74 -14.87 -6.72
CA ALA A 172 -7.48 -15.24 -8.11
C ALA A 172 -8.77 -15.36 -8.94
N ARG A 173 -9.81 -15.99 -8.38
CA ARG A 173 -11.11 -16.13 -9.06
C ARG A 173 -11.77 -14.77 -9.28
N VAL A 174 -11.79 -13.92 -8.25
CA VAL A 174 -12.40 -12.59 -8.36
C VAL A 174 -11.66 -11.72 -9.38
N MET A 175 -10.32 -11.73 -9.38
CA MET A 175 -9.53 -11.03 -10.38
C MET A 175 -9.77 -11.59 -11.79
N ALA A 176 -9.85 -12.92 -11.94
CA ALA A 176 -10.10 -13.54 -13.23
C ALA A 176 -11.48 -13.19 -13.79
N LEU A 177 -12.53 -13.26 -12.97
CA LEU A 177 -13.89 -12.88 -13.36
C LEU A 177 -13.97 -11.39 -13.74
N THR A 178 -13.35 -10.51 -12.94
CA THR A 178 -13.31 -9.07 -13.25
C THR A 178 -12.56 -8.81 -14.57
N GLY A 179 -11.51 -9.59 -14.85
CA GLY A 179 -10.81 -9.54 -16.14
C GLY A 179 -11.69 -10.02 -17.30
N VAL A 180 -12.50 -11.07 -17.11
CA VAL A 180 -13.47 -11.53 -18.11
C VAL A 180 -14.52 -10.47 -18.37
N ASP A 181 -15.06 -9.82 -17.33
CA ASP A 181 -16.03 -8.73 -17.48
C ASP A 181 -15.44 -7.60 -18.32
N LEU A 182 -14.20 -7.17 -18.05
CA LEU A 182 -13.54 -6.14 -18.86
C LEU A 182 -13.31 -6.53 -20.32
N LEU A 183 -13.09 -7.82 -20.59
CA LEU A 183 -12.88 -8.32 -21.95
C LEU A 183 -14.19 -8.54 -22.72
N THR A 184 -15.32 -8.70 -22.03
CA THR A 184 -16.60 -9.12 -22.63
C THR A 184 -17.71 -8.08 -22.51
N ASP A 185 -17.56 -7.07 -21.64
CA ASP A 185 -18.45 -5.92 -21.49
C ASP A 185 -17.73 -4.62 -21.91
N PRO A 186 -17.92 -4.18 -23.16
CA PRO A 186 -17.36 -2.91 -23.64
C PRO A 186 -17.83 -1.68 -22.85
N ALA A 187 -19.02 -1.72 -22.25
CA ALA A 187 -19.57 -0.59 -21.50
C ALA A 187 -18.84 -0.42 -20.16
N LEU A 188 -18.52 -1.53 -19.47
CA LEU A 188 -17.68 -1.50 -18.28
C LEU A 188 -16.29 -0.93 -18.58
N LEU A 189 -15.66 -1.35 -19.68
CA LEU A 189 -14.36 -0.85 -20.09
C LEU A 189 -14.40 0.67 -20.36
N GLU A 190 -15.41 1.14 -21.10
CA GLU A 190 -15.59 2.56 -21.40
C GLU A 190 -15.81 3.37 -20.10
N ALA A 191 -16.65 2.88 -19.19
CA ALA A 191 -16.91 3.52 -17.91
C ALA A 191 -15.65 3.59 -17.03
N ALA A 192 -14.88 2.50 -16.96
CA ALA A 192 -13.62 2.46 -16.23
C ALA A 192 -12.60 3.46 -16.79
N GLN A 193 -12.48 3.56 -18.11
CA GLN A 193 -11.61 4.54 -18.76
C GLN A 193 -12.10 5.98 -18.55
N ALA A 194 -13.40 6.22 -18.57
CA ALA A 194 -13.99 7.53 -18.29
C ALA A 194 -13.70 7.98 -16.86
N ALA A 195 -13.92 7.11 -15.87
CA ALA A 195 -13.62 7.38 -14.47
C ALA A 195 -12.12 7.67 -14.25
N HIS A 196 -11.22 6.97 -14.95
CA HIS A 196 -9.78 7.24 -14.88
C HIS A 196 -9.40 8.60 -15.49
N ARG A 197 -10.01 8.98 -16.63
CA ARG A 197 -9.80 10.32 -17.21
C ARG A 197 -10.27 11.43 -16.28
N GLU A 198 -11.38 11.21 -15.57
CA GLU A 198 -11.89 12.15 -14.57
C GLU A 198 -10.96 12.25 -13.35
N SER A 199 -10.51 11.12 -12.78
CA SER A 199 -9.65 11.11 -11.60
C SER A 199 -8.28 11.76 -11.83
N THR A 200 -7.72 11.58 -13.03
CA THR A 200 -6.48 12.26 -13.44
C THR A 200 -6.71 13.73 -13.79
N ALA A 201 -7.94 14.12 -14.12
CA ALA A 201 -8.30 15.45 -14.62
C ALA A 201 -7.40 15.90 -15.80
N GLY A 202 -6.98 14.95 -16.64
CA GLY A 202 -6.06 15.18 -17.76
C GLY A 202 -4.61 15.46 -17.37
N ARG A 203 -4.25 15.38 -16.08
CA ARG A 203 -2.84 15.52 -15.65
C ARG A 203 -2.06 14.30 -16.11
N PRO A 204 -0.94 14.47 -16.84
CA PRO A 204 -0.10 13.36 -17.23
C PRO A 204 0.60 12.78 -16.00
N TRP A 205 0.74 11.46 -15.95
CA TRP A 205 1.63 10.82 -14.98
C TRP A 205 3.07 11.31 -15.19
N ARG A 206 3.76 11.59 -14.08
CA ARG A 206 5.18 11.92 -14.05
C ARG A 206 5.81 11.17 -12.90
N SER A 207 6.88 10.43 -13.16
CA SER A 207 7.63 9.73 -12.11
C SER A 207 8.01 10.70 -10.99
N ALA A 208 7.82 10.25 -9.75
CA ALA A 208 8.33 10.94 -8.57
C ALA A 208 9.86 10.93 -8.50
N ILE A 209 10.46 9.90 -9.11
CA ILE A 209 11.88 9.64 -9.09
C ILE A 209 12.50 10.28 -10.34
N PRO A 210 13.59 11.07 -10.20
CA PRO A 210 14.33 11.64 -11.32
C PRO A 210 14.74 10.60 -12.35
N ALA A 211 14.68 10.95 -13.64
CA ALA A 211 14.94 10.02 -14.74
C ALA A 211 16.39 9.53 -14.82
N ASP A 212 17.33 10.31 -14.28
CA ASP A 212 18.76 10.02 -14.22
C ASP A 212 19.17 9.29 -12.93
N GLN A 213 18.24 9.12 -11.98
CA GLN A 213 18.50 8.41 -10.75
C GLN A 213 18.72 6.92 -11.04
N LYS A 214 19.92 6.44 -10.73
CA LYS A 214 20.24 5.01 -10.83
C LYS A 214 19.58 4.25 -9.66
N PRO A 215 19.20 2.97 -9.87
CA PRO A 215 18.77 2.13 -8.77
C PRO A 215 19.85 2.08 -7.68
N PRO A 216 19.49 2.07 -6.39
CA PRO A 216 20.44 1.86 -5.32
C PRO A 216 20.87 0.38 -5.33
N ILE A 217 21.83 0.04 -6.18
CA ILE A 217 22.42 -1.31 -6.26
C ILE A 217 23.58 -1.37 -5.24
N PRO A 218 23.62 -2.38 -4.35
CA PRO A 218 24.77 -2.65 -3.49
C PRO A 218 26.06 -2.97 -4.26
#